data_AF-A0A257GTD6-F1
#
_entry.id   AF-A0A257GTD6-F1
#
_cell.length_a   1.000
_cell.length_b   1.000
_cell.length_c   1.000
_cell.angle_alpha   90.00
_cell.angle_beta   90.00
_cell.angle_gamma   90.00
#
_symmetry.space_group_name_H-M   'P 1'
#
loop_
_entity.id
_entity.type
_entity.pdbx_description
1 polymer ?
#
loop_
_entity_poly.entity_id
_entity_poly.type
_entity_poly.pdbx_seq_one_letter_code
_entity_poly.pdbx_strand_id
1 'polypeptide(L)'
;MASDKELSDFLKSVEKRAFKRTVYAVRDDDAALDVVQDAMIRLAEKYADRPAAELPLLFQRILSNATMDWFRRQKVRNAVLQNMSDFEGDAPDG
;
A
#
# COMPACT_ATOMS: atom_id res chain seq x y z
N MET A 1 21.37 -12.56 -9.27
CA MET A 1 20.60 -11.31 -9.29
C MET A 1 19.57 -11.40 -10.39
N ALA A 2 18.37 -10.84 -10.22
CA ALA A 2 17.44 -10.66 -11.33
C ALA A 2 17.97 -9.58 -12.28
N SER A 3 17.74 -9.75 -13.56
CA SER A 3 17.91 -8.68 -14.54
C SER A 3 16.75 -7.68 -14.47
N ASP A 4 16.98 -6.44 -14.92
CA ASP A 4 15.93 -5.41 -15.04
C ASP A 4 14.72 -5.90 -15.83
N LYS A 5 14.96 -6.76 -16.83
CA LYS A 5 13.91 -7.41 -17.61
C LYS A 5 13.09 -8.38 -16.77
N GLU A 6 13.73 -9.26 -16.00
CA GLU A 6 13.02 -10.20 -15.13
C GLU A 6 12.20 -9.50 -14.05
N LEU A 7 12.74 -8.42 -13.46
CA LEU A 7 11.98 -7.59 -12.53
C LEU A 7 10.77 -6.95 -13.22
N SER A 8 10.96 -6.35 -14.39
CA SER A 8 9.89 -5.71 -15.16
C SER A 8 8.79 -6.71 -15.55
N ASP A 9 9.18 -7.90 -16.00
CA ASP A 9 8.26 -8.97 -16.39
C ASP A 9 7.50 -9.49 -15.16
N PHE A 10 8.19 -9.64 -14.02
CA PHE A 10 7.56 -9.98 -12.76
C PHE A 10 6.52 -8.93 -12.34
N LEU A 11 6.88 -7.64 -12.30
CA LEU A 11 5.99 -6.55 -11.89
C LEU A 11 4.72 -6.50 -12.75
N LYS A 12 4.87 -6.58 -14.08
CA LYS A 12 3.74 -6.67 -15.02
C LYS A 12 2.85 -7.88 -14.76
N SER A 13 3.46 -9.03 -14.43
CA SER A 13 2.70 -10.27 -14.19
C SER A 13 1.84 -10.22 -12.93
N VAL A 14 2.23 -9.43 -11.91
CA VAL A 14 1.54 -9.38 -10.61
C VAL A 14 0.59 -8.21 -10.46
N GLU A 15 0.78 -7.13 -11.23
CA GLU A 15 0.05 -5.86 -11.14
C GLU A 15 -1.47 -6.03 -10.98
N LYS A 16 -2.11 -6.66 -11.96
CA LYS A 16 -3.57 -6.83 -11.99
C LYS A 16 -4.12 -7.58 -10.78
N ARG A 17 -3.38 -8.59 -10.29
CA ARG A 17 -3.78 -9.39 -9.12
C ARG A 17 -3.56 -8.61 -7.83
N ALA A 18 -2.43 -7.92 -7.71
CA ALA A 18 -2.12 -7.07 -6.58
C ALA A 18 -3.18 -5.97 -6.43
N PHE A 19 -3.47 -5.24 -7.51
CA PHE A 19 -4.48 -4.20 -7.56
C PHE A 19 -5.85 -4.71 -7.11
N LYS A 20 -6.38 -5.77 -7.74
CA LYS A 20 -7.68 -6.34 -7.36
C LYS A 20 -7.73 -6.73 -5.87
N ARG A 21 -6.68 -7.39 -5.37
CA ARG A 21 -6.62 -7.79 -3.95
C ARG A 21 -6.67 -6.57 -3.04
N THR A 22 -5.91 -5.52 -3.37
CA THR A 22 -5.85 -4.30 -2.58
C THR A 22 -7.18 -3.55 -2.62
N VAL A 23 -7.82 -3.40 -3.79
CA VAL A 23 -9.16 -2.79 -3.92
C VAL A 23 -10.18 -3.48 -3.00
N TYR A 24 -10.19 -4.82 -2.96
CA TYR A 24 -11.09 -5.54 -2.06
C TYR A 24 -10.83 -5.25 -0.58
N ALA A 25 -9.58 -4.98 -0.20
CA ALA A 25 -9.21 -4.65 1.16
C ALA A 25 -9.56 -3.20 1.51
N VAL A 26 -9.16 -2.24 0.67
CA VAL A 26 -9.20 -0.81 1.00
C VAL A 26 -10.49 -0.11 0.56
N ARG A 27 -11.26 -0.72 -0.36
CA ARG A 27 -12.53 -0.20 -0.90
C ARG A 27 -12.43 1.18 -1.57
N ASP A 28 -11.27 1.46 -2.13
CA ASP A 28 -10.91 2.72 -2.79
C ASP A 28 -9.87 2.41 -3.88
N ASP A 29 -10.21 2.74 -5.13
CA ASP A 29 -9.38 2.38 -6.29
C ASP A 29 -8.08 3.21 -6.34
N ASP A 30 -8.13 4.49 -6.00
CA ASP A 30 -6.97 5.37 -6.00
C ASP A 30 -6.00 4.97 -4.89
N ALA A 31 -6.53 4.73 -3.68
CA ALA A 31 -5.74 4.21 -2.57
C ALA A 31 -5.11 2.85 -2.88
N ALA A 32 -5.82 1.99 -3.62
CA ALA A 32 -5.30 0.69 -4.02
C ALA A 32 -4.15 0.83 -5.03
N LEU A 33 -4.27 1.75 -5.99
CA LEU A 33 -3.18 2.07 -6.93
C LEU A 33 -1.94 2.57 -6.18
N ASP A 34 -2.11 3.50 -5.24
CA ASP A 34 -1.00 4.05 -4.46
C ASP A 34 -0.27 2.97 -3.65
N VAL A 35 -1.02 2.10 -2.96
CA VAL A 35 -0.44 1.00 -2.17
C VAL A 35 0.32 0.01 -3.05
N VAL A 36 -0.22 -0.33 -4.23
CA VAL A 36 0.45 -1.26 -5.16
C VAL A 36 1.70 -0.61 -5.73
N GLN A 37 1.64 0.65 -6.15
CA GLN A 37 2.81 1.38 -6.68
C GLN A 37 3.92 1.51 -5.62
N ASP A 38 3.59 1.89 -4.39
CA ASP A 38 4.55 1.94 -3.27
C ASP A 38 5.22 0.56 -3.06
N ALA A 39 4.45 -0.52 -3.15
CA ALA A 39 5.01 -1.86 -3.04
C ALA A 39 5.96 -2.22 -4.20
N MET A 40 5.62 -1.83 -5.44
CA MET A 40 6.45 -2.07 -6.62
C MET A 40 7.74 -1.25 -6.57
N ILE A 41 7.66 0.04 -6.21
CA ILE A 41 8.81 0.94 -6.06
C ILE A 41 9.76 0.40 -4.98
N ARG A 42 9.24 0.04 -3.81
CA ARG A 42 10.06 -0.55 -2.73
C ARG A 42 10.76 -1.83 -3.14
N LEU A 43 10.12 -2.67 -3.95
CA LEU A 43 10.76 -3.88 -4.48
C LEU A 43 11.91 -3.51 -5.43
N ALA A 44 11.67 -2.60 -6.37
CA ALA A 44 12.67 -2.18 -7.34
C ALA A 44 13.87 -1.47 -6.69
N GLU A 45 13.64 -0.60 -5.71
CA GLU A 45 14.71 0.15 -5.06
C GLU A 45 15.57 -0.70 -4.13
N LYS A 46 14.95 -1.62 -3.38
CA LYS A 46 15.62 -2.32 -2.26
C LYS A 46 15.98 -3.77 -2.55
N TYR A 47 15.40 -4.35 -3.59
CA TYR A 47 15.47 -5.79 -3.85
C TYR A 47 15.63 -6.16 -5.33
N ALA A 48 15.97 -5.22 -6.21
CA ALA A 48 16.20 -5.52 -7.64
C ALA A 48 17.36 -6.49 -7.88
N ASP A 49 18.36 -6.51 -6.99
CA ASP A 49 19.51 -7.39 -7.03
C ASP A 49 19.20 -8.83 -6.58
N ARG A 50 18.01 -9.09 -6.03
CA ARG A 50 17.62 -10.42 -5.55
C ARG A 50 17.38 -11.38 -6.72
N PRO A 51 17.63 -12.69 -6.58
CA PRO A 51 17.28 -13.66 -7.60
C PRO A 51 15.79 -13.59 -7.99
N ALA A 52 15.47 -13.79 -9.27
CA ALA A 52 14.09 -13.68 -9.77
C ALA A 52 13.10 -14.58 -9.01
N ALA A 53 13.55 -15.75 -8.54
CA ALA A 53 12.76 -16.68 -7.75
C ALA A 53 12.34 -16.14 -6.36
N GLU A 54 13.06 -15.15 -5.81
CA GLU A 54 12.73 -14.54 -4.52
C GLU A 54 11.72 -13.38 -4.65
N LEU A 55 11.62 -12.74 -5.82
CA LEU A 55 10.77 -11.57 -6.06
C LEU A 55 9.30 -11.78 -5.66
N PRO A 56 8.66 -12.93 -5.94
CA PRO A 56 7.25 -13.14 -5.57
C PRO A 56 7.01 -13.06 -4.06
N LEU A 57 7.86 -13.69 -3.25
CA LEU A 57 7.70 -13.72 -1.79
C LEU A 57 7.99 -12.34 -1.18
N LEU A 58 9.03 -11.67 -1.68
CA LEU A 58 9.36 -10.31 -1.27
C LEU A 58 8.22 -9.34 -1.58
N PHE A 59 7.70 -9.37 -2.81
CA PHE A 59 6.59 -8.52 -3.22
C PHE A 59 5.34 -8.75 -2.36
N GLN A 60 4.97 -10.00 -2.09
CA GLN A 60 3.83 -10.31 -1.22
C GLN A 60 4.00 -9.72 0.19
N ARG A 61 5.21 -9.81 0.76
CA ARG A 61 5.52 -9.24 2.07
C ARG A 61 5.43 -7.72 2.06
N ILE A 62 6.01 -7.07 1.05
CA ILE A 62 5.99 -5.61 0.88
C ILE A 62 4.56 -5.12 0.69
N LEU A 63 3.78 -5.73 -0.21
CA LEU A 63 2.39 -5.36 -0.48
C LEU A 63 1.52 -5.48 0.77
N SER A 64 1.69 -6.58 1.54
CA SER A 64 0.95 -6.77 2.78
C SER A 64 1.31 -5.69 3.82
N ASN A 65 2.59 -5.32 3.93
CA ASN A 65 3.02 -4.23 4.80
C ASN A 65 2.46 -2.88 4.35
N ALA A 66 2.57 -2.53 3.06
CA ALA A 66 2.04 -1.27 2.53
C ALA A 66 0.52 -1.15 2.75
N THR A 67 -0.22 -2.25 2.56
CA THR A 67 -1.66 -2.29 2.85
C THR A 67 -1.95 -2.05 4.34
N MET A 68 -1.19 -2.68 5.25
CA MET A 68 -1.33 -2.44 6.69
C MET A 68 -0.94 -1.02 7.08
N ASP A 69 0.09 -0.44 6.47
CA ASP A 69 0.50 0.95 6.69
C ASP A 69 -0.61 1.92 6.32
N TRP A 70 -1.31 1.67 5.21
CA TRP A 70 -2.47 2.46 4.79
C TRP A 70 -3.58 2.41 5.85
N PHE A 71 -3.96 1.23 6.35
CA PHE A 71 -4.96 1.11 7.41
C PHE A 71 -4.54 1.82 8.71
N ARG A 72 -3.24 1.73 9.08
CA ARG A 72 -2.72 2.47 10.24
C ARG A 72 -2.88 3.98 10.07
N ARG A 73 -2.54 4.53 8.89
CA ARG A 73 -2.71 5.96 8.58
C ARG A 73 -4.18 6.37 8.55
N GLN A 74 -5.05 5.55 7.97
CA GLN A 74 -6.49 5.81 7.94
C GLN A 74 -7.07 5.89 9.35
N LYS A 75 -6.67 4.97 10.24
CA LYS A 75 -7.10 4.98 11.65
C LYS A 75 -6.64 6.25 12.37
N VAL A 76 -5.39 6.67 12.19
CA VAL A 76 -4.87 7.90 12.79
C VAL A 76 -5.62 9.13 12.28
N ARG A 77 -5.86 9.22 10.97
CA ARG A 77 -6.64 10.32 10.36
C ARG A 77 -8.04 10.41 10.95
N ASN A 78 -8.74 9.28 11.06
CA ASN A 78 -10.09 9.24 11.60
C ASN A 78 -10.12 9.64 13.09
N ALA A 79 -9.14 9.20 13.89
CA ALA A 79 -9.05 9.57 15.29
C ALA A 79 -8.82 11.08 15.49
N VAL A 80 -7.99 11.71 14.67
CA VAL A 80 -7.76 13.17 14.70
C VAL A 80 -9.05 13.93 14.36
N LEU A 81 -9.76 13.51 13.32
CA LEU A 81 -11.04 14.14 12.93
C LEU A 81 -12.10 14.02 14.03
N GLN A 82 -12.20 12.85 14.67
CA GLN A 82 -13.16 12.63 15.75
C GLN A 82 -12.86 13.51 16.98
N ASN A 83 -11.58 13.64 17.37
CA ASN A 83 -11.19 14.54 18.46
C ASN A 83 -11.51 16.01 18.17
N MET A 84 -11.42 16.45 16.90
CA MET A 84 -11.76 17.82 16.52
C MET A 84 -13.28 18.06 16.56
N SER A 85 -14.10 17.12 16.06
CA SER A 85 -15.56 17.25 16.12
C SER A 85 -16.10 17.25 17.56
N ASP A 86 -15.47 16.48 18.46
CA ASP A 86 -15.83 16.49 19.89
C ASP A 86 -15.52 17.84 20.56
N PHE A 87 -14.53 18.59 20.05
CA PHE A 87 -14.16 19.91 20.56
C PHE A 87 -15.06 21.04 20.01
N GLU A 88 -15.57 20.91 18.78
CA GLU A 88 -16.49 21.87 18.16
C GLU A 88 -17.93 21.74 18.70
N GLY A 89 -18.30 20.56 19.21
CA GLY A 89 -19.62 20.29 19.82
C GLY A 89 -19.84 20.87 21.21
N ASP A 90 -18.81 21.45 21.85
CA ASP A 90 -18.88 22.05 23.19
C ASP A 90 -18.74 23.59 23.16
N ALA A 91 -18.84 24.22 21.99
CA ALA A 91 -19.02 25.67 21.92
C ALA A 91 -20.46 26.00 22.36
N PRO A 92 -20.67 26.68 23.50
CA PRO A 92 -22.01 27.07 23.91
C PRO A 92 -22.53 28.10 22.91
N ASP A 93 -23.65 27.79 22.27
CA ASP A 93 -24.50 28.80 21.66
C ASP A 93 -25.05 29.68 22.81
N GLY A 94 -24.42 30.83 23.05
CA GLY A 94 -24.74 31.75 24.15
C GLY A 94 -23.83 32.96 24.23
#